data_AF-A0A7S3MMZ9-F1
#
_entry.id   AF-A0A7S3MMZ9-F1
#
_cell.length_a   1.000
_cell.length_b   1.000
_cell.length_c   1.000
_cell.angle_alpha   90.00
_cell.angle_beta   90.00
_cell.angle_gamma   90.00
#
_symmetry.space_group_name_H-M   'P 1'
#
loop_
_entity.id
_entity.type
_entity.pdbx_description
1 polymer ?
#
loop_
_entity_poly.entity_id
_entity_poly.type
_entity_poly.pdbx_seq_one_letter_code
_entity_poly.pdbx_strand_id
1 'polypeptide(L)'
;KDNMIEGRPRESLVLYENPKEVPNGQEVNPNPHSKSFGSARKMSLPPMESRPIRPEEVLNMILPPREWVEQGMHFVQYVSHAPASRIDVARLREMLDQKLIERQARETGLCPVRIELFTQCFDEIIRQVTLNQ
;
A
#
# COMPACT_ATOMS: atom_id res chain seq x y z
N LYS A 1 2.55 -19.60 -5.54
CA LYS A 1 1.79 -19.78 -4.27
C LYS A 1 2.70 -19.27 -3.18
N ASP A 2 2.89 -17.97 -3.19
CA ASP A 2 4.10 -17.34 -2.67
C ASP A 2 3.78 -16.74 -1.30
N ASN A 3 4.43 -17.30 -0.28
CA ASN A 3 4.89 -16.61 0.92
C ASN A 3 3.87 -15.65 1.57
N MET A 4 2.69 -16.15 1.96
CA MET A 4 1.81 -15.39 2.85
C MET A 4 2.56 -15.15 4.16
N ILE A 5 2.70 -13.89 4.53
CA ILE A 5 3.43 -13.48 5.74
C ILE A 5 2.61 -13.97 6.95
N GLU A 6 3.21 -14.81 7.79
CA GLU A 6 2.61 -15.22 9.05
C GLU A 6 2.78 -14.10 10.09
N GLY A 7 1.67 -13.70 10.70
CA GLY A 7 1.64 -12.66 11.74
C GLY A 7 1.41 -11.26 11.19
N ARG A 8 0.93 -10.39 12.09
CA ARG A 8 0.53 -9.02 11.75
C ARG A 8 1.72 -8.20 11.21
N PRO A 9 1.53 -7.43 10.12
CA PRO A 9 2.56 -6.54 9.59
C PRO A 9 3.07 -5.57 10.64
N ARG A 10 4.35 -5.19 10.51
CA ARG A 10 4.97 -4.21 11.40
C ARG A 10 4.29 -2.85 11.28
N GLU A 11 4.35 -2.11 12.38
CA GLU A 11 3.94 -0.70 12.45
C GLU A 11 4.62 0.12 11.33
N SER A 12 3.86 1.03 10.73
CA SER A 12 4.29 1.79 9.56
C SER A 12 3.90 3.26 9.67
N LEU A 13 4.67 4.14 9.02
CA LEU A 13 4.30 5.54 8.85
C LEU A 13 3.12 5.76 7.88
N VAL A 14 2.83 4.78 7.02
CA VAL A 14 1.70 4.83 6.10
C VAL A 14 0.40 4.62 6.86
N LEU A 15 -0.60 5.45 6.59
CA LEU A 15 -1.92 5.34 7.18
C LEU A 15 -2.72 4.22 6.50
N TYR A 16 -3.03 3.18 7.25
CA TYR A 16 -3.85 2.05 6.79
C TYR A 16 -5.25 2.07 7.42
N GLU A 17 -6.23 1.49 6.71
CA GLU A 17 -7.55 1.20 7.27
C GLU A 17 -7.51 0.03 8.27
N ASN A 18 -8.63 -0.23 8.94
CA ASN A 18 -8.77 -1.42 9.75
C ASN A 18 -8.68 -2.68 8.87
N PRO A 19 -7.96 -3.72 9.33
CA PRO A 19 -7.87 -4.96 8.57
C PRO A 19 -9.24 -5.62 8.40
N LYS A 20 -9.46 -6.17 7.21
CA LYS A 20 -10.66 -6.93 6.86
C LYS A 20 -10.31 -8.42 6.80
N GLU A 21 -11.10 -9.23 7.49
CA GLU A 21 -11.02 -10.69 7.40
C GLU A 21 -11.58 -11.13 6.05
N VAL A 22 -10.81 -11.93 5.33
CA VAL A 22 -11.21 -12.48 4.03
C VAL A 22 -11.34 -13.99 4.17
N PRO A 23 -12.46 -14.60 3.73
CA PRO A 23 -12.59 -16.05 3.75
C PRO A 23 -11.51 -16.70 2.86
N ASN A 24 -10.86 -17.76 3.37
CA ASN A 24 -9.87 -18.54 2.61
C ASN A 24 -10.44 -18.97 1.25
N GLY A 25 -9.90 -18.40 0.16
CA GLY A 25 -10.29 -18.73 -1.21
C GLY A 25 -10.79 -17.55 -2.05
N GLN A 26 -10.95 -16.36 -1.47
CA GLN A 26 -11.21 -15.15 -2.25
C GLN A 26 -9.86 -14.50 -2.58
N GLU A 27 -9.36 -14.72 -3.79
CA GLU A 27 -8.19 -13.99 -4.30
C GLU A 27 -8.49 -12.49 -4.19
N VAL A 28 -7.75 -11.81 -3.32
CA VAL A 28 -7.72 -10.35 -3.26
C VAL A 28 -7.11 -9.95 -4.58
N ASN A 29 -7.94 -9.61 -5.55
CA ASN A 29 -7.44 -9.32 -6.88
C ASN A 29 -6.69 -7.97 -6.81
N PRO A 30 -5.33 -7.96 -6.87
CA PRO A 30 -4.60 -6.71 -6.77
C PRO A 30 -4.75 -5.89 -8.05
N ASN A 31 -5.41 -6.44 -9.09
CA ASN A 31 -5.63 -5.77 -10.36
C ASN A 31 -6.79 -6.42 -11.15
N PRO A 32 -8.00 -5.85 -11.20
CA PRO A 32 -9.13 -6.43 -11.96
C PRO A 32 -8.86 -6.63 -13.47
N HIS A 33 -7.70 -6.17 -13.98
CA HIS A 33 -7.31 -6.23 -15.38
C HIS A 33 -6.10 -7.13 -15.73
N SER A 34 -5.49 -7.85 -14.77
CA SER A 34 -4.42 -8.81 -15.13
C SER A 34 -5.00 -10.15 -15.62
N LYS A 35 -5.80 -10.12 -16.70
CA LYS A 35 -6.09 -11.36 -17.44
C LYS A 35 -4.82 -11.79 -18.15
N SER A 36 -4.34 -12.97 -17.79
CA SER A 36 -3.22 -13.66 -18.42
C SER A 36 -3.33 -13.60 -19.96
N PHE A 37 -2.27 -13.15 -20.61
CA PHE A 37 -2.11 -13.25 -22.06
C PHE A 37 -1.89 -14.71 -22.45
N GLY A 38 -2.97 -15.48 -22.42
CA GLY A 38 -3.05 -16.82 -22.96
C GLY A 38 -3.81 -16.80 -24.28
N SER A 39 -3.13 -17.19 -25.35
CA SER A 39 -3.68 -17.56 -26.65
C SER A 39 -4.00 -16.43 -27.63
N ALA A 40 -3.17 -16.34 -28.66
CA ALA A 40 -3.39 -15.59 -29.87
C ALA A 40 -4.75 -15.94 -30.51
N ARG A 41 -5.70 -15.02 -30.41
CA ARG A 41 -6.76 -14.85 -31.40
C ARG A 41 -6.95 -13.36 -31.64
N LYS A 42 -6.93 -12.97 -32.92
CA LYS A 42 -7.26 -11.62 -33.38
C LYS A 42 -8.67 -11.28 -32.87
N MET A 43 -8.74 -10.54 -31.76
CA MET A 43 -9.95 -9.89 -31.30
C MET A 43 -9.63 -8.40 -31.23
N SER A 44 -10.42 -7.61 -31.95
CA SER A 44 -10.44 -6.17 -31.81
C SER A 44 -10.53 -5.81 -30.33
N LEU A 45 -9.55 -5.05 -29.84
CA LEU A 45 -9.59 -4.51 -28.50
C LEU A 45 -10.92 -3.76 -28.34
N PRO A 46 -11.68 -4.00 -27.26
CA PRO A 46 -12.85 -3.17 -26.97
C PRO A 46 -12.39 -1.69 -26.94
N PRO A 47 -13.25 -0.74 -27.35
CA PRO A 47 -12.93 0.68 -27.19
C PRO A 47 -12.46 0.91 -25.76
N MET A 48 -11.28 1.49 -25.60
CA MET A 48 -10.80 1.93 -24.30
C MET A 48 -11.74 3.02 -23.84
N GLU A 49 -12.81 2.65 -23.14
CA GLU A 49 -13.64 3.62 -22.45
C GLU A 49 -12.71 4.30 -21.46
N SER A 50 -12.46 5.59 -21.71
CA SER A 50 -11.75 6.47 -20.78
C SER A 50 -12.67 6.75 -19.59
N ARG A 51 -13.03 5.70 -18.84
CA ARG A 51 -13.65 5.87 -17.54
C ARG A 51 -12.61 6.60 -16.68
N PRO A 52 -12.96 7.72 -16.03
CA PRO A 52 -12.05 8.37 -15.11
C PRO A 52 -11.63 7.36 -14.05
N ILE A 53 -10.33 7.06 -13.99
CA ILE A 53 -9.77 6.17 -12.97
C ILE A 53 -9.94 6.86 -11.64
N ARG A 54 -10.58 6.20 -10.69
CA ARG A 54 -10.81 6.77 -9.37
C ARG A 54 -9.49 6.80 -8.59
N PRO A 55 -9.25 7.81 -7.73
CA PRO A 55 -8.00 7.93 -6.99
C PRO A 55 -7.72 6.70 -6.12
N GLU A 56 -8.75 6.01 -5.63
CA GLU A 56 -8.62 4.77 -4.86
C GLU A 56 -8.05 3.62 -5.69
N GLU A 57 -8.43 3.54 -6.97
CA GLU A 57 -7.91 2.53 -7.89
C GLU A 57 -6.44 2.79 -8.21
N VAL A 58 -6.08 4.05 -8.47
CA VAL A 58 -4.67 4.45 -8.65
C VAL A 58 -3.85 4.15 -7.41
N LEU A 59 -4.37 4.46 -6.22
CA LEU A 59 -3.69 4.24 -4.97
C LEU A 59 -3.37 2.76 -4.74
N ASN A 60 -4.33 1.86 -5.00
CA ASN A 60 -4.12 0.42 -4.88
C ASN A 60 -3.13 -0.14 -5.93
N MET A 61 -3.02 0.49 -7.09
CA MET A 61 -2.02 0.12 -8.11
C MET A 61 -0.60 0.51 -7.71
N ILE A 62 -0.43 1.64 -7.02
CA ILE A 62 0.89 2.13 -6.59
C ILE A 62 1.30 1.50 -5.25
N LEU A 63 0.37 1.42 -4.30
CA LEU A 63 0.57 0.88 -2.97
C LEU A 63 -0.35 -0.34 -2.77
N PRO A 64 0.13 -1.55 -3.07
CA PRO A 64 -0.68 -2.76 -2.94
C PRO A 64 -1.09 -2.98 -1.47
N PRO A 65 -2.27 -3.59 -1.24
CA PRO A 65 -2.73 -3.90 0.10
C PRO A 65 -1.79 -4.89 0.80
N ARG A 66 -1.72 -4.79 2.13
CA ARG A 66 -0.98 -5.74 2.95
C ARG A 66 -1.84 -6.96 3.20
N GLU A 67 -1.24 -8.14 3.10
CA GLU A 67 -1.91 -9.41 3.36
C GLU A 67 -1.10 -10.24 4.35
N TRP A 68 -1.78 -10.84 5.32
CA TRP A 68 -1.15 -11.75 6.27
C TRP A 68 -2.13 -12.81 6.75
N VAL A 69 -1.59 -13.86 7.36
CA VAL A 69 -2.39 -14.89 8.04
C VAL A 69 -2.13 -14.80 9.54
N GLU A 70 -3.19 -14.75 10.33
CA GLU A 70 -3.13 -14.74 11.78
C GLU A 70 -4.18 -15.71 12.33
N GLN A 71 -3.73 -16.69 13.14
CA GLN A 71 -4.58 -17.74 13.72
C GLN A 71 -5.40 -18.54 12.69
N GLY A 72 -4.88 -18.71 11.47
CA GLY A 72 -5.57 -19.42 10.38
C GLY A 72 -6.61 -18.58 9.64
N MET A 73 -6.76 -17.29 9.99
CA MET A 73 -7.59 -16.33 9.28
C MET A 73 -6.73 -15.46 8.36
N HIS A 74 -7.21 -15.19 7.15
CA HIS A 74 -6.55 -14.30 6.19
C HIS A 74 -7.05 -12.88 6.38
N PHE A 75 -6.11 -11.95 6.53
CA PHE A 75 -6.39 -10.53 6.70
C PHE A 75 -5.82 -9.74 5.53
N VAL A 76 -6.60 -8.76 5.11
CA VAL A 76 -6.20 -7.77 4.11
C VAL A 76 -6.34 -6.39 4.70
N GLN A 77 -5.33 -5.55 4.49
CA GLN A 77 -5.33 -4.18 4.95
C GLN A 77 -4.99 -3.23 3.80
N TYR A 78 -5.95 -2.35 3.51
CA TYR A 78 -5.82 -1.32 2.47
C TYR A 78 -5.24 -0.04 3.05
N VAL A 79 -4.57 0.72 2.19
CA VAL A 79 -4.14 2.08 2.50
C VAL A 79 -5.38 2.97 2.69
N SER A 80 -5.33 3.90 3.64
CA SER A 80 -6.45 4.77 3.97
C SER A 80 -6.77 5.77 2.85
N HIS A 81 -8.04 5.82 2.47
CA HIS A 81 -8.57 6.79 1.51
C HIS A 81 -8.94 8.14 2.16
N ALA A 82 -8.65 8.33 3.46
CA ALA A 82 -8.92 9.58 4.13
C ALA A 82 -8.12 10.74 3.50
N PRO A 83 -8.76 11.88 3.16
CA PRO A 83 -8.07 13.00 2.55
C PRO A 83 -7.02 13.57 3.50
N ALA A 84 -5.93 14.06 2.93
CA ALA A 84 -4.80 14.59 3.69
C ALA A 84 -4.92 16.11 3.89
N SER A 85 -4.54 16.59 5.06
CA SER A 85 -4.42 18.02 5.37
C SER A 85 -2.96 18.43 5.57
N ARG A 86 -2.68 19.74 5.58
CA ARG A 86 -1.34 20.25 5.94
C ARG A 86 -0.89 19.84 7.34
N ILE A 87 -1.84 19.62 8.26
CA ILE A 87 -1.54 19.16 9.62
C ILE A 87 -1.03 17.72 9.60
N ASP A 88 -1.57 16.87 8.73
CA ASP A 88 -1.14 15.49 8.59
C ASP A 88 0.28 15.38 8.03
N VAL A 89 0.68 16.29 7.14
CA VAL A 89 2.06 16.39 6.65
C VAL A 89 3.03 16.74 7.79
N ALA A 90 2.65 17.69 8.65
CA ALA A 90 3.47 18.06 9.80
C ALA A 90 3.59 16.89 10.79
N ARG A 91 2.49 16.19 11.06
CA ARG A 91 2.49 14.99 11.91
C ARG A 91 3.35 13.88 11.33
N LEU A 92 3.29 13.64 10.02
CA LEU A 92 4.12 12.63 9.36
C LEU A 92 5.61 12.90 9.57
N ARG A 93 6.03 14.17 9.45
CA ARG A 93 7.41 14.58 9.73
C ARG A 93 7.80 14.27 11.17
N GLU A 94 6.97 14.68 12.13
CA GLU A 94 7.23 14.43 13.56
C GLU A 94 7.34 12.93 13.86
N MET A 95 6.45 12.13 13.29
CA MET A 95 6.48 10.67 13.43
C MET A 95 7.74 10.06 12.81
N LEU A 96 8.18 10.53 11.64
CA LEU A 96 9.42 10.08 11.02
C LEU A 96 10.64 10.39 11.90
N ASP A 97 10.75 11.64 12.36
CA ASP A 97 11.85 12.10 13.21
C ASP A 97 11.89 11.27 14.52
N GLN A 98 10.73 11.05 15.14
CA GLN A 98 10.59 10.21 16.33
C GLN A 98 11.06 8.76 16.06
N LYS A 99 10.58 8.12 14.98
CA LYS A 99 10.96 6.73 14.66
C LYS A 99 12.44 6.59 14.31
N LEU A 100 13.06 7.60 13.69
CA LEU A 100 14.50 7.62 13.42
C LEU A 100 15.31 7.60 14.73
N ILE A 101 14.88 8.38 15.73
CA ILE A 101 15.51 8.40 17.06
C ILE A 101 15.26 7.09 17.80
N GLU A 102 14.01 6.63 17.87
CA GLU A 102 13.61 5.40 18.57
C GLU A 102 14.35 4.17 18.05
N ARG A 103 14.56 4.08 16.73
CA ARG A 103 15.28 2.97 16.08
C ARG A 103 16.78 3.24 15.91
N GLN A 104 17.31 4.31 16.52
CA GLN A 104 18.73 4.68 16.51
C GLN A 104 19.34 4.69 15.10
N ALA A 105 18.62 5.28 14.14
CA ALA A 105 19.08 5.37 12.75
C ALA A 105 20.36 6.20 12.67
N ARG A 106 21.39 5.68 11.99
CA ARG A 106 22.68 6.36 11.84
C ARG A 106 22.50 7.66 11.07
N GLU A 107 23.12 8.74 11.53
CA GLU A 107 23.02 10.05 10.88
C GLU A 107 23.71 10.10 9.51
N THR A 108 24.76 9.32 9.31
CA THR A 108 25.60 9.31 8.10
C THR A 108 25.85 7.90 7.59
N GLY A 109 26.18 7.80 6.30
CA GLY A 109 26.40 6.53 5.62
C GLY A 109 25.12 5.73 5.36
N LEU A 110 25.29 4.47 4.95
CA LEU A 110 24.19 3.56 4.68
C LEU A 110 23.56 3.07 5.99
N CYS A 111 22.25 3.25 6.12
CA CYS A 111 21.47 2.83 7.26
C CYS A 111 20.17 2.15 6.79
N PRO A 112 20.01 0.82 6.96
CA PRO A 112 18.81 0.11 6.53
C PRO A 112 17.53 0.62 7.20
N VAL A 113 17.60 0.94 8.50
CA VAL A 113 16.47 1.53 9.27
C VAL A 113 16.02 2.85 8.65
N ARG A 114 16.98 3.69 8.28
CA ARG A 114 16.69 4.96 7.63
C ARG A 114 16.00 4.73 6.29
N ILE A 115 16.57 3.86 5.44
CA ILE A 115 15.98 3.54 4.14
C ILE A 115 14.54 3.05 4.32
N GLU A 116 14.31 2.11 5.23
CA GLU A 116 12.98 1.59 5.55
C GLU A 116 11.99 2.71 5.95
N LEU A 117 12.38 3.58 6.89
CA LEU A 117 11.52 4.67 7.36
C LEU A 117 11.26 5.73 6.28
N PHE A 118 12.26 6.07 5.46
CA PHE A 118 12.07 7.01 4.36
C PHE A 118 11.21 6.41 3.24
N THR A 119 11.34 5.12 2.95
CA THR A 119 10.42 4.42 2.03
C THR A 119 8.98 4.51 2.53
N GLN A 120 8.74 4.21 3.80
CA GLN A 120 7.40 4.33 4.38
C GLN A 120 6.87 5.76 4.38
N CYS A 121 7.72 6.75 4.65
CA CYS A 121 7.34 8.16 4.57
C CYS A 121 6.97 8.55 3.13
N PHE A 122 7.74 8.07 2.15
CA PHE A 122 7.47 8.32 0.74
C PHE A 122 6.15 7.69 0.27
N ASP A 123 5.88 6.46 0.70
CA ASP A 123 4.60 5.78 0.43
C ASP A 123 3.42 6.57 1.03
N GLU A 124 3.58 7.13 2.23
CA GLU A 124 2.55 7.99 2.83
C GLU A 124 2.38 9.31 2.05
N ILE A 125 3.46 9.91 1.55
CA ILE A 125 3.36 11.10 0.68
C ILE A 125 2.60 10.76 -0.60
N ILE A 126 2.87 9.61 -1.23
CA ILE A 126 2.11 9.13 -2.40
C ILE A 126 0.62 9.08 -2.06
N ARG A 127 0.26 8.43 -0.95
CA ARG A 127 -1.13 8.37 -0.48
C ARG A 127 -1.76 9.75 -0.37
N GLN A 128 -1.09 10.68 0.31
CA GLN A 128 -1.59 12.04 0.54
C GLN A 128 -1.77 12.82 -0.78
N VAL A 129 -0.82 12.71 -1.70
CA VAL A 129 -0.86 13.43 -2.99
C VAL A 129 -1.89 12.83 -3.95
N THR A 130 -2.05 11.50 -3.98
CA THR A 130 -3.03 10.84 -4.84
C THR A 130 -4.47 11.18 -4.44
N LEU A 131 -4.73 11.38 -3.15
CA LEU A 131 -6.06 11.71 -2.62
C LEU A 131 -6.35 13.22 -2.58
N ASN A 132 -5.33 14.06 -2.72
CA ASN A 132 -5.47 15.52 -2.74
C ASN A 132 -5.68 15.98 -4.20
N GLN A 133 -6.92 15.88 -4.68
CA GLN A 133 -7.37 16.41 -5.98
C GLN A 133 -8.38 17.54 -5.79
#